data_AF-A0A965PT62-F1
#
_entry.id   AF-A0A965PT62-F1
#
_cell.length_a   1.000
_cell.length_b   1.000
_cell.length_c   1.000
_cell.angle_alpha   90.00
_cell.angle_beta   90.00
_cell.angle_gamma   90.00
#
_symmetry.space_group_name_H-M   'P 1'
#
loop_
_entity.id
_entity.type
_entity.pdbx_description
1 polymer ?
#
loop_
_entity_poly.entity_id
_entity_poly.type
_entity_poly.pdbx_seq_one_letter_code
_entity_poly.pdbx_strand_id
1 'polypeptide(L)'
;MSIFTEVTYISQFNIQPNGCIGVRKTTDVLKDGVVISSTYWRCVLAPNAPQASIVLDEPYYAAIAAAAWTPEVIAAYQAQQAQAA
;
A
#
# COMPACT_ATOMS: atom_id res chain seq x y z
N MET A 1 -2.08 -33.58 13.70
CA MET A 1 -3.14 -32.65 13.27
C MET A 1 -2.45 -31.53 12.52
N SER A 2 -2.85 -31.22 11.30
CA SER A 2 -2.27 -30.07 10.58
C SER A 2 -2.86 -28.77 11.12
N ILE A 3 -2.02 -27.74 11.21
CA ILE A 3 -2.40 -26.39 11.62
C ILE A 3 -2.51 -25.52 10.37
N PHE A 4 -3.60 -24.77 10.26
CA PHE A 4 -3.79 -23.76 9.23
C PHE A 4 -3.70 -22.36 9.82
N THR A 5 -3.00 -21.46 9.12
CA THR A 5 -2.85 -20.07 9.52
C THR A 5 -3.07 -19.17 8.31
N GLU A 6 -3.72 -18.03 8.53
CA GLU A 6 -3.88 -16.99 7.52
C GLU A 6 -3.08 -15.76 7.96
N VAL A 7 -2.25 -15.23 7.07
CA VAL A 7 -1.44 -14.03 7.34
C VAL A 7 -1.63 -13.05 6.20
N THR A 8 -1.98 -11.81 6.54
CA THR A 8 -2.07 -10.71 5.59
C THR A 8 -0.98 -9.68 5.88
N TYR A 9 -0.24 -9.26 4.86
CA TYR A 9 0.84 -8.28 4.98
C TYR A 9 1.04 -7.49 3.68
N ILE A 10 1.66 -6.33 3.78
CA ILE A 10 2.06 -5.55 2.61
C ILE A 10 3.28 -6.22 1.95
N SER A 11 3.07 -6.82 0.78
CA SER A 11 4.12 -7.55 0.05
C SER A 11 4.74 -6.74 -1.09
N GLN A 12 4.21 -5.54 -1.38
CA GLN A 12 4.80 -4.58 -2.29
C GLN A 12 4.40 -3.16 -1.92
N PHE A 13 5.37 -2.25 -1.93
CA PHE A 13 5.18 -0.83 -1.70
C PHE A 13 6.09 -0.05 -2.67
N ASN A 14 5.50 0.65 -3.64
CA ASN A 14 6.22 1.32 -4.72
C ASN A 14 5.82 2.79 -4.80
N ILE A 15 6.77 3.69 -4.54
CA ILE A 15 6.58 5.14 -4.70
C ILE A 15 6.92 5.50 -6.15
N GLN A 16 5.97 6.11 -6.85
CA GLN A 16 6.11 6.53 -8.24
C GLN A 16 6.65 7.97 -8.32
N PRO A 17 7.22 8.40 -9.48
CA PRO A 17 7.76 9.76 -9.64
C PRO A 17 6.75 10.89 -9.42
N ASN A 18 5.45 10.63 -9.56
CA ASN A 18 4.37 11.59 -9.29
C ASN A 18 3.88 11.57 -7.82
N GLY A 19 4.57 10.84 -6.94
CA GLY A 19 4.20 10.69 -5.53
C GLY A 19 3.09 9.67 -5.27
N CYS A 20 2.45 9.09 -6.28
CA CYS A 20 1.50 8.00 -6.08
C CYS A 20 2.20 6.76 -5.53
N ILE A 21 1.53 6.01 -4.66
CA ILE A 21 2.07 4.81 -4.03
C ILE A 21 1.26 3.60 -4.49
N GLY A 22 1.89 2.70 -5.23
CA GLY A 22 1.35 1.38 -5.54
C GLY A 22 1.54 0.43 -4.36
N VAL A 23 0.45 -0.19 -3.89
CA VAL A 23 0.46 -1.11 -2.75
C VAL A 23 -0.09 -2.46 -3.19
N ARG A 24 0.56 -3.54 -2.74
CA ARG A 24 0.02 -4.90 -2.81
C ARG A 24 -0.04 -5.49 -1.41
N LYS A 25 -1.22 -5.99 -1.02
CA LYS A 25 -1.38 -6.89 0.12
C LYS A 25 -1.43 -8.33 -0.35
N THR A 26 -0.67 -9.19 0.30
CA THR A 26 -0.75 -10.63 0.14
C THR A 26 -1.46 -11.21 1.34
N THR A 27 -2.41 -12.11 1.09
CA THR A 27 -3.01 -12.97 2.11
C THR A 27 -2.57 -14.40 1.81
N ASP A 28 -1.68 -14.94 2.65
CA ASP A 28 -1.16 -16.29 2.55
C ASP A 28 -1.95 -17.22 3.48
N VAL A 29 -2.34 -18.38 2.95
CA VAL A 29 -2.85 -19.51 3.74
C VAL A 29 -1.73 -20.53 3.87
N LEU A 30 -1.34 -20.82 5.11
CA LEU A 30 -0.26 -21.72 5.46
C LEU A 30 -0.82 -23.03 6.01
N LYS A 31 -0.22 -24.16 5.65
CA LYS A 31 -0.40 -25.46 6.28
C LYS A 31 0.92 -25.87 6.93
N ASP A 32 0.92 -26.01 8.24
CA ASP A 32 2.11 -26.41 9.02
C ASP A 32 3.32 -25.49 8.73
N GLY A 33 3.06 -24.18 8.56
CA GLY A 33 4.08 -23.16 8.27
C GLY A 33 4.48 -23.03 6.80
N VAL A 34 3.96 -23.87 5.91
CA VAL A 34 4.22 -23.81 4.47
C VAL A 34 3.05 -23.13 3.75
N VAL A 35 3.34 -22.09 2.96
CA VAL A 35 2.32 -21.42 2.13
C VAL A 35 1.77 -22.41 1.11
N ILE A 36 0.45 -22.60 1.11
CA ILE A 36 -0.28 -23.48 0.17
C ILE A 36 -1.17 -22.70 -0.80
N SER A 37 -1.52 -21.46 -0.46
CA SER A 37 -2.31 -20.56 -1.31
C SER A 37 -2.01 -19.12 -0.96
N SER A 38 -2.09 -18.24 -1.96
CA SER A 38 -1.88 -16.81 -1.83
C SER A 38 -2.93 -16.05 -2.63
N THR A 39 -3.54 -15.03 -2.02
CA THR A 39 -4.39 -14.07 -2.72
C THR A 39 -3.72 -12.70 -2.69
N TYR A 40 -3.89 -11.94 -3.78
CA TYR A 40 -3.27 -10.63 -3.93
C TYR A 40 -4.33 -9.56 -4.13
N TRP A 41 -4.29 -8.52 -3.29
CA TRP A 41 -5.05 -7.29 -3.48
C TRP A 41 -4.10 -6.14 -3.81
N ARG A 42 -4.51 -5.23 -4.71
CA ARG A 42 -3.67 -4.10 -5.16
C ARG A 42 -4.49 -2.82 -5.23
N CYS A 43 -3.85 -1.71 -4.90
CA CYS A 43 -4.39 -0.37 -5.16
C CYS A 43 -3.27 0.64 -5.44
N VAL A 44 -3.68 1.84 -5.87
CA VAL A 44 -2.82 3.01 -5.93
C VAL A 44 -3.37 4.06 -4.97
N LEU A 45 -2.50 4.59 -4.11
CA LEU A 45 -2.79 5.71 -3.23
C LEU A 45 -2.23 6.99 -3.86
N ALA A 46 -3.09 7.94 -4.15
CA ALA A 46 -2.67 9.29 -4.52
C ALA A 46 -2.02 10.00 -3.32
N PRO A 47 -1.18 11.02 -3.56
CA PRO A 47 -0.71 11.90 -2.49
C PRO A 47 -1.85 12.41 -1.61
N ASN A 48 -1.71 12.20 -0.29
CA ASN A 48 -2.72 12.54 0.73
C ASN A 48 -4.09 11.85 0.55
N ALA A 49 -4.12 10.64 -0.01
CA ALA A 49 -5.35 9.87 -0.17
C ALA A 49 -6.01 9.56 1.19
N PRO A 50 -7.33 9.79 1.36
CA PRO A 50 -8.01 9.60 2.65
C PRO A 50 -8.02 8.14 3.11
N GLN A 51 -8.00 7.18 2.18
CA GLN A 51 -7.95 5.76 2.50
C GLN A 51 -6.56 5.26 2.90
N ALA A 52 -5.52 6.12 2.88
CA ALA A 52 -4.14 5.70 3.13
C ALA A 52 -3.95 5.06 4.51
N SER A 53 -4.62 5.56 5.55
CA SER A 53 -4.53 5.00 6.91
C SER A 53 -5.17 3.61 7.04
N ILE A 54 -6.13 3.27 6.17
CA ILE A 54 -6.79 1.96 6.15
C ILE A 54 -5.93 0.97 5.34
N VAL A 55 -5.36 1.44 4.23
CA VAL A 55 -4.52 0.61 3.36
C VAL A 55 -3.15 0.37 3.97
N LEU A 56 -2.56 1.36 4.62
CA LEU A 56 -1.26 1.29 5.30
C LEU A 56 -1.50 1.13 6.81
N ASP A 57 -2.09 0.00 7.17
CA ASP A 57 -2.45 -0.41 8.54
C ASP A 57 -1.23 -0.73 9.42
N GLU A 58 -0.05 -0.80 8.82
CA GLU A 58 1.24 -0.96 9.49
C GLU A 58 1.96 0.40 9.67
N PRO A 59 2.36 0.77 10.91
CA PRO A 59 2.98 2.08 11.18
C PRO A 59 4.22 2.39 10.34
N TYR A 60 5.00 1.37 9.98
CA TYR A 60 6.20 1.52 9.15
C TYR A 60 5.87 2.08 7.76
N TYR A 61 4.87 1.50 7.08
CA TYR A 61 4.49 1.95 5.74
C TYR A 61 3.76 3.30 5.77
N ALA A 62 2.96 3.55 6.81
CA ALA A 62 2.33 4.86 7.01
C ALA A 62 3.38 5.98 7.19
N ALA A 63 4.45 5.73 7.95
CA ALA A 63 5.53 6.69 8.14
C ALA A 63 6.30 6.97 6.84
N ILE A 64 6.55 5.94 6.03
CA ILE A 64 7.20 6.10 4.72
C ILE A 64 6.31 6.92 3.76
N ALA A 65 5.00 6.63 3.72
CA ALA A 65 4.07 7.39 2.89
C ALA A 65 4.03 8.87 3.31
N ALA A 66 4.00 9.16 4.62
CA ALA A 66 4.05 10.53 5.14
C ALA A 66 5.37 11.24 4.77
N ALA A 67 6.50 10.54 4.81
CA ALA A 67 7.79 11.08 4.41
C ALA A 67 7.87 11.34 2.89
N ALA A 68 7.21 10.51 2.07
CA ALA A 68 7.15 10.68 0.62
C ALA A 68 6.18 11.78 0.18
N TRP A 69 5.09 11.99 0.92
CA TRP A 69 4.08 13.00 0.63
C TRP A 69 4.39 14.32 1.34
N THR A 70 5.49 14.95 0.94
CA THR A 70 5.77 16.31 1.39
C THR A 70 4.71 17.30 0.86
N PRO A 71 4.56 18.48 1.49
CA PRO A 71 3.63 19.50 1.01
C PRO A 71 3.82 19.85 -0.48
N GLU A 72 5.06 19.87 -0.97
CA GLU A 72 5.40 20.17 -2.36
C GLU A 72 4.93 19.06 -3.30
N VAL A 73 5.07 17.79 -2.92
CA VAL A 73 4.59 16.65 -3.71
C VAL A 73 3.07 16.64 -3.80
N ILE A 74 2.39 16.91 -2.68
CA ILE A 74 0.93 17.01 -2.65
C ILE A 74 0.47 18.16 -3.55
N ALA A 75 1.10 19.34 -3.45
CA ALA A 75 0.76 20.49 -4.28
C ALA A 75 1.00 20.21 -5.77
N ALA A 76 2.13 19.59 -6.12
CA ALA A 76 2.44 19.22 -7.50
C ALA A 76 1.42 18.25 -8.10
N TYR A 77 0.99 17.24 -7.33
CA TYR A 77 -0.03 16.29 -7.77
C TYR A 77 -1.39 16.97 -8.00
N GLN A 78 -1.82 17.83 -7.09
CA GLN A 78 -3.08 18.57 -7.25
C GLN A 78 -3.05 19.51 -8.46
N ALA A 79 -1.92 20.18 -8.70
CA ALA A 79 -1.72 21.02 -9.89
C ALA A 79 -1.80 20.20 -11.19
N GLN A 80 -1.22 19.01 -11.21
CA GLN A 80 -1.31 18.09 -12.35
C GLN A 80 -2.76 17.64 -12.60
N GLN A 81 -3.51 17.29 -11.56
CA GLN A 81 -4.91 16.88 -11.69
C GLN A 81 -5.81 18.01 -12.22
N ALA A 82 -5.54 19.25 -11.82
CA ALA A 82 -6.28 20.43 -12.31
C ALA A 82 -5.99 20.76 -13.78
N GLN A 83 -4.81 20.40 -14.31
CA GLN A 83 -4.45 20.60 -15.72
C GLN A 83 -5.06 19.55 -16.65
N ALA A 84 -5.42 18.38 -16.11
CA ALA A 84 -6.04 17.28 -16.83
C ALA A 84 -7.58 17.35 -16.84
N ALA A 85 -8.16 18.28 -16.08
CA ALA A 85 -9.60 18.53 -15.98
C ALA A 85 -10.03 19.63 -16.96
#